data_AF-A0A960HLS9-F1
#
_entry.id   AF-A0A960HLS9-F1
#
_cell.length_a   1.000
_cell.length_b   1.000
_cell.length_c   1.000
_cell.angle_alpha   90.00
_cell.angle_beta   90.00
_cell.angle_gamma   90.00
#
_symmetry.space_group_name_H-M   'P 1'
#
loop_
_entity.id
_entity.type
_entity.pdbx_description
1 polymer ?
#
loop_
_entity_poly.entity_id
_entity_poly.type
_entity_poly.pdbx_seq_one_letter_code
_entity_poly.pdbx_strand_id
1 'polypeptide(L)'
;DGTFTLEDVECIAACTEAPCLQVNYRYRHKISLEEFDQLIEDLRAGRLADEVPPHGTLARVRQHIPADKAAGNADPDGVPEPVWLARNAEGGEG
;
A
#
# COMPACT_ATOMS: atom_id res chain seq x y z
N ASP A 1 -27.50 6.00 -2.99
CA ASP A 1 -26.68 7.23 -3.15
C ASP A 1 -25.39 6.96 -3.95
N GLY A 2 -24.93 5.71 -4.08
CA GLY A 2 -23.86 5.36 -5.02
C GLY A 2 -22.48 5.83 -4.59
N THR A 3 -22.33 6.25 -3.32
CA THR A 3 -21.09 6.77 -2.76
C THR A 3 -20.19 5.69 -2.14
N PHE A 4 -20.72 4.51 -1.87
CA PHE A 4 -20.00 3.38 -1.27
C PHE A 4 -20.13 2.13 -2.14
N THR A 5 -19.04 1.40 -2.22
CA THR A 5 -18.96 0.03 -2.75
C THR A 5 -18.41 -0.86 -1.65
N LEU A 6 -19.05 -2.00 -1.42
CA LEU A 6 -18.58 -3.02 -0.48
C LEU A 6 -18.30 -4.29 -1.27
N GLU A 7 -17.10 -4.81 -1.11
CA GLU A 7 -16.63 -6.01 -1.80
C GLU A 7 -15.97 -6.94 -0.79
N ASP A 8 -16.27 -8.22 -0.91
CA ASP A 8 -15.54 -9.26 -0.20
C ASP A 8 -14.17 -9.45 -0.87
N VAL A 9 -13.13 -9.54 -0.04
CA VAL A 9 -11.76 -9.75 -0.48
C VAL A 9 -11.13 -10.89 0.27
N GLU A 10 -10.07 -11.45 -0.33
CA GLU A 10 -9.22 -12.42 0.33
C GLU A 10 -8.38 -11.78 1.46
N CYS A 11 -7.49 -12.55 2.06
CA CYS A 11 -6.60 -12.10 3.13
C CYS A 11 -5.88 -10.78 2.80
N ILE A 12 -6.10 -9.77 3.65
CA ILE A 12 -5.41 -8.46 3.59
C ILE A 12 -4.21 -8.36 4.55
N ALA A 13 -3.64 -9.49 4.98
CA ALA A 13 -2.45 -9.57 5.84
C ALA A 13 -2.52 -8.85 7.20
N ALA A 14 -3.73 -8.66 7.76
CA ALA A 14 -3.95 -8.08 9.08
C ALA A 14 -4.50 -9.10 10.11
N CYS A 15 -4.07 -10.36 10.01
CA CYS A 15 -4.65 -11.49 10.74
C CYS A 15 -4.59 -11.36 12.27
N THR A 16 -3.53 -10.75 12.82
CA THR A 16 -3.37 -10.55 14.27
C THR A 16 -4.31 -9.47 14.84
N GLU A 17 -4.99 -8.73 13.97
CA GLU A 17 -5.84 -7.59 14.32
C GLU A 17 -7.25 -7.72 13.71
N ALA A 18 -7.65 -8.94 13.36
CA ALA A 18 -9.01 -9.23 12.94
C ALA A 18 -10.03 -8.95 14.08
N PRO A 19 -11.29 -8.59 13.76
CA PRO A 19 -11.84 -8.32 12.43
C PRO A 19 -11.25 -7.03 11.82
N CYS A 20 -11.05 -7.01 10.50
CA CYS A 20 -10.39 -5.90 9.82
C CYS A 20 -10.99 -5.66 8.42
N LEU A 21 -10.89 -4.42 7.95
CA LEU A 21 -11.31 -4.00 6.61
C LEU A 21 -10.43 -2.85 6.10
N GLN A 22 -10.63 -2.46 4.85
CA GLN A 22 -10.00 -1.28 4.27
C GLN A 22 -11.03 -0.33 3.65
N VAL A 23 -10.77 0.97 3.77
CA VAL A 23 -11.45 2.01 3.01
C VAL A 23 -10.38 2.85 2.29
N ASN A 24 -10.40 2.88 0.96
CA ASN A 24 -9.42 3.63 0.15
C ASN A 24 -7.97 3.41 0.57
N TYR A 25 -7.53 2.15 0.74
CA TYR A 25 -6.20 1.77 1.22
C TYR A 25 -5.85 2.25 2.64
N ARG A 26 -6.85 2.50 3.49
CA ARG A 26 -6.66 2.75 4.91
C ARG A 26 -7.25 1.60 5.69
N TYR A 27 -6.41 0.95 6.48
CA TYR A 27 -6.83 -0.15 7.33
C TYR A 27 -7.66 0.35 8.51
N ARG A 28 -8.64 -0.48 8.87
CA ARG A 28 -9.34 -0.45 10.15
C ARG A 28 -9.19 -1.82 10.78
N HIS A 29 -8.76 -1.82 12.03
CA HIS A 29 -8.35 -3.02 12.76
C HIS A 29 -9.22 -3.20 13.99
N LYS A 30 -9.45 -4.45 14.41
CA LYS A 30 -10.25 -4.83 15.57
C LYS A 30 -11.63 -4.18 15.58
N ILE A 31 -12.24 -4.00 14.41
CA ILE A 31 -13.48 -3.23 14.25
C ILE A 31 -14.69 -4.04 14.72
N SER A 32 -15.55 -3.42 15.52
CA SER A 32 -16.87 -3.93 15.90
C SER A 32 -17.96 -3.48 14.93
N LEU A 33 -19.16 -4.06 15.04
CA LEU A 33 -20.30 -3.67 14.19
C LEU A 33 -20.73 -2.21 14.43
N GLU A 34 -20.73 -1.75 15.69
CA GLU A 34 -21.08 -0.37 16.03
C GLU A 34 -20.05 0.63 15.49
N GLU A 35 -18.76 0.30 15.57
CA GLU A 35 -17.70 1.12 14.98
C GLU A 35 -17.77 1.14 13.46
N PHE A 36 -18.22 0.05 12.82
CA PHE A 36 -18.48 0.03 11.38
C PHE A 36 -19.60 0.99 11.00
N ASP A 37 -20.73 0.96 11.71
CA ASP A 37 -21.84 1.89 11.46
C ASP A 37 -21.40 3.34 11.63
N GLN A 38 -20.67 3.65 12.71
CA GLN A 38 -20.11 4.97 12.95
C GLN A 38 -19.12 5.40 11.86
N LEU A 39 -18.27 4.48 11.38
CA LEU A 39 -17.34 4.72 10.28
C LEU A 39 -18.07 5.15 9.01
N ILE A 40 -19.17 4.50 8.66
CA ILE A 40 -19.97 4.86 7.46
C ILE A 40 -20.54 6.27 7.61
N GLU A 41 -21.09 6.61 8.78
CA GLU A 41 -21.63 7.94 9.04
C GLU A 41 -20.56 9.04 9.02
N ASP A 42 -19.38 8.74 9.57
CA ASP A 42 -18.24 9.66 9.55
C ASP A 42 -17.72 9.92 8.14
N LEU A 43 -17.63 8.87 7.31
CA LEU A 43 -17.24 8.97 5.91
C LEU A 43 -18.27 9.78 5.10
N ARG A 44 -19.56 9.50 5.30
CA ARG A 44 -20.67 10.22 4.64
C ARG A 44 -20.65 11.71 4.98
N ALA A 45 -20.34 12.05 6.24
CA ALA A 45 -20.25 13.43 6.70
C ALA A 45 -18.90 14.11 6.39
N GLY A 46 -17.93 13.39 5.82
CA GLY A 46 -16.59 13.90 5.51
C GLY A 46 -15.70 14.12 6.73
N ARG A 47 -16.06 13.60 7.91
CA ARG A 47 -15.30 13.79 9.17
C ARG A 47 -13.92 13.15 9.14
N LEU A 48 -13.70 12.17 8.25
CA LEU A 48 -12.45 11.42 8.13
C LEU A 48 -11.62 11.80 6.90
N ALA A 49 -11.89 12.93 6.23
CA ALA A 49 -11.20 13.29 4.97
C ALA A 49 -9.66 13.36 5.10
N ASP A 50 -9.16 13.75 6.27
CA ASP A 50 -7.72 13.82 6.57
C ASP A 50 -7.09 12.46 6.84
N GLU A 51 -7.87 11.42 7.11
CA GLU A 51 -7.39 10.05 7.35
C GLU A 51 -7.62 9.16 6.14
N VAL A 52 -8.87 9.19 5.64
CA VAL A 52 -9.39 8.43 4.52
C VAL A 52 -9.60 9.41 3.35
N PRO A 53 -8.58 9.60 2.50
CA PRO A 53 -8.72 10.49 1.36
C PRO A 53 -9.70 9.92 0.31
N PRO A 54 -10.11 10.74 -0.68
CA PRO A 54 -10.92 10.28 -1.80
C PRO A 54 -10.27 9.08 -2.53
N HIS A 55 -11.13 8.23 -3.09
CA HIS A 55 -10.73 7.05 -3.85
C HIS A 55 -9.70 7.40 -4.93
N GLY A 56 -8.69 6.55 -5.11
CA GLY A 56 -7.55 6.78 -6.02
C GLY A 56 -6.35 7.51 -5.39
N THR A 57 -6.46 8.00 -4.15
CA THR A 57 -5.32 8.64 -3.46
C THR A 57 -4.37 7.60 -2.84
N LEU A 58 -3.34 7.22 -3.58
CA LEU A 58 -2.34 6.22 -3.13
C LEU A 58 -1.34 6.80 -2.10
N ALA A 59 -0.80 7.99 -2.37
CA ALA A 59 0.19 8.64 -1.52
C ALA A 59 -0.17 10.12 -1.31
N ARG A 60 -0.09 10.60 -0.07
CA ARG A 60 -0.18 12.04 0.25
C ARG A 60 1.19 12.70 0.43
N VAL A 61 2.19 11.89 0.72
CA VAL A 61 3.57 12.36 0.87
C VAL A 61 4.13 12.57 -0.52
N ARG A 62 4.46 13.82 -0.84
CA ARG A 62 5.20 14.12 -2.06
C ARG A 62 6.59 13.50 -1.93
N GLN A 63 6.85 12.47 -2.72
CA GLN A 63 8.19 11.92 -2.80
C GLN A 63 9.07 12.87 -3.61
N HIS A 64 10.21 13.24 -3.05
CA HIS A 64 11.27 13.93 -3.75
C HIS A 64 12.49 13.01 -3.75
N ILE A 65 12.86 12.53 -4.93
CA ILE A 65 14.03 11.70 -5.12
C ILE A 65 15.09 12.59 -5.78
N PRO A 66 16.21 12.90 -5.11
CA PRO A 66 17.31 13.63 -5.72
C PRO A 66 17.75 12.97 -7.03
N ALA A 67 18.17 13.77 -8.02
CA ALA A 67 18.50 13.28 -9.36
C ALA A 67 19.62 12.22 -9.34
N ASP A 68 20.59 12.36 -8.42
CA ASP A 68 21.69 11.41 -8.20
C ASP A 68 21.25 10.11 -7.50
N LYS A 69 20.02 10.06 -6.99
CA LYS A 69 19.43 8.88 -6.31
C LYS A 69 18.19 8.35 -7.02
N ALA A 70 17.83 8.91 -8.17
CA ALA A 70 16.69 8.45 -8.94
C ALA A 70 16.96 7.03 -9.44
N ALA A 71 16.17 6.07 -8.95
CA ALA A 71 16.13 4.73 -9.52
C ALA A 71 15.26 4.74 -10.78
N GLY A 72 15.78 4.22 -11.88
CA GLY A 72 15.10 4.17 -13.17
C GLY A 72 15.85 3.27 -14.14
N ASN A 73 15.35 3.21 -15.37
CA ASN A 73 15.98 2.44 -16.44
C ASN A 73 17.36 3.05 -16.75
N ALA A 74 18.42 2.42 -16.26
CA ALA A 74 19.76 2.70 -16.75
C ALA A 74 19.92 2.08 -18.15
N ASP A 75 20.71 2.73 -18.99
CA ASP A 75 21.16 2.10 -20.23
C ASP A 75 21.98 0.84 -19.89
N PRO A 76 21.57 -0.35 -20.36
CA PRO A 76 22.22 -1.60 -19.98
C PRO A 76 23.68 -1.68 -20.42
N ASP A 77 24.12 -0.93 -21.44
CA ASP A 77 25.49 -0.99 -21.96
C ASP A 77 26.52 -0.37 -20.99
N GLY A 78 26.07 0.40 -19.99
CA GLY A 78 26.92 1.06 -18.99
C GLY A 78 26.84 0.52 -17.58
N VAL A 79 25.97 -0.48 -17.31
CA VAL A 79 25.79 -1.05 -15.97
C VAL A 79 26.80 -2.19 -15.77
N PRO A 80 27.77 -2.05 -14.84
CA PRO A 80 28.69 -3.15 -14.56
C PRO A 80 27.93 -4.35 -14.03
N GLU A 81 28.44 -5.55 -14.32
CA GLU A 81 27.83 -6.78 -13.83
C GLU A 81 27.64 -6.73 -12.30
N PRO A 82 26.44 -7.02 -11.78
CA PRO A 82 26.23 -7.02 -10.35
C PRO A 82 27.12 -8.06 -9.66
N VAL A 83 27.80 -7.66 -8.58
CA VAL A 83 28.72 -8.53 -7.83
C VAL A 83 28.09 -9.84 -7.33
N TRP A 84 26.76 -9.87 -7.16
CA TRP A 84 26.05 -11.08 -6.76
C TRP A 84 25.87 -12.08 -7.91
N LEU A 85 25.90 -11.64 -9.17
CA LEU A 85 25.81 -12.51 -10.35
C LEU A 85 27.11 -13.32 -10.50
N ALA A 86 28.26 -12.68 -10.34
CA ALA A 86 29.56 -13.33 -10.32
C ALA A 86 29.67 -14.38 -9.19
N ARG A 87 29.15 -14.08 -7.99
CA ARG A 87 29.13 -15.04 -6.87
C ARG A 87 28.32 -16.31 -7.17
N ASN A 88 27.27 -16.22 -7.99
CA ASN A 88 26.49 -17.39 -8.39
C ASN A 88 27.24 -18.28 -9.39
N ALA A 89 28.14 -17.71 -10.20
CA ALA A 89 29.00 -18.46 -11.11
C ALA A 89 30.11 -19.23 -10.36
N GLU A 90 30.60 -18.69 -9.25
CA GLU A 90 31.62 -19.31 -8.40
C GLU A 90 31.06 -20.34 -7.39
N GLY A 91 29.74 -20.30 -7.13
CA GLY A 91 29.04 -21.17 -6.17
C GLY A 91 28.35 -22.39 -6.79
N GLY A 92 28.63 -22.73 -8.05
CA GLY A 92 28.16 -23.94 -8.70
C GLY A 92 28.88 -25.19 -8.19
N GLU A 93 28.60 -25.59 -6.95
CA GLU A 93 28.58 -26.96 -6.40
C GLU A 93 28.55 -26.89 -4.87
N GLY A 94 27.40 -27.30 -4.32
CA GLY A 94 27.11 -27.52 -2.92
C GLY A 94 25.76 -28.21 -2.78
#